data_AF-A0A7C2PPV4-F1
#
_entry.id   AF-A0A7C2PPV4-F1
#
_cell.length_a   1.000
_cell.length_b   1.000
_cell.length_c   1.000
_cell.angle_alpha   90.00
_cell.angle_beta   90.00
_cell.angle_gamma   90.00
#
_symmetry.space_group_name_H-M   'P 1'
#
loop_
_entity.id
_entity.type
_entity.pdbx_description
1 polymer ?
#
loop_
_entity_poly.entity_id
_entity_poly.type
_entity_poly.pdbx_seq_one_letter_code
_entity_poly.pdbx_strand_id
1 'polypeptide(L)'
;MTPSHVLDKALSQFSNSNGILIYDSPFFSFISGLRRVAINEDETLKYLLPARDSFSSIFNKFWNITIIVDRLAWTKNLALRGLIEELRSSAYFRIDITHFHTEIRSILDYIVNIIGVFFKQTGQIPSSFNKLKQRIKKYEKKLNAEIYELIESISWFDEIRTIRDSLIHNHGKTFTPLKATPYIGFQVNDETGRNLVNKNFLEIGNNIVSVEKYVAYYMALLINFLNDIGSTLLNLRIDGFMPQRMYIQGGGLPVLKEWMDDLNSELKQSHLTNHTTPI
;
A
#
# COMPACT_ATOMS: atom_id res chain seq x y z
N MET A 1 6.59 -4.13 15.43
CA MET A 1 5.31 -3.39 15.43
C MET A 1 4.19 -4.42 15.28
N THR A 2 3.18 -4.40 16.15
CA THR A 2 2.05 -5.35 16.07
C THR A 2 1.12 -4.99 14.91
N PRO A 3 0.37 -5.93 14.32
CA PRO A 3 -0.57 -5.62 13.24
C PRO A 3 -1.61 -4.56 13.63
N SER A 4 -2.12 -4.59 14.86
CA SER A 4 -3.07 -3.58 15.36
C SER A 4 -2.46 -2.18 15.43
N HIS A 5 -1.19 -2.04 15.85
CA HIS A 5 -0.52 -0.73 15.84
C HIS A 5 -0.29 -0.20 14.42
N VAL A 6 0.00 -1.07 13.45
CA VAL A 6 0.10 -0.68 12.02
C VAL A 6 -1.22 -0.09 11.55
N LEU A 7 -2.34 -0.75 11.88
CA LEU A 7 -3.69 -0.29 11.51
C LEU A 7 -4.06 1.01 12.22
N ASP A 8 -3.82 1.14 13.53
CA ASP A 8 -4.09 2.36 14.29
C ASP A 8 -3.34 3.57 13.69
N LYS A 9 -2.04 3.39 13.37
CA LYS A 9 -1.25 4.44 12.73
C LYS A 9 -1.82 4.84 11.37
N ALA A 10 -2.22 3.89 10.53
CA ALA A 10 -2.79 4.18 9.22
C ALA A 10 -4.18 4.82 9.30
N LEU A 11 -5.05 4.32 10.20
CA LEU A 11 -6.40 4.84 10.42
C LEU A 11 -6.39 6.28 10.91
N SER A 12 -5.38 6.68 11.69
CA SER A 12 -5.22 8.08 12.15
C SER A 12 -5.06 9.10 11.02
N GLN A 13 -4.78 8.64 9.80
CA GLN A 13 -4.57 9.47 8.61
C GLN A 13 -5.87 9.74 7.84
N PHE A 14 -6.95 9.06 8.21
CA PHE A 14 -8.27 9.29 7.66
C PHE A 14 -8.99 10.35 8.49
N SER A 15 -9.67 11.28 7.82
CA SER A 15 -10.52 12.28 8.48
C SER A 15 -11.74 12.60 7.64
N ASN A 16 -12.74 13.24 8.23
CA ASN A 16 -13.92 13.69 7.51
C ASN A 16 -13.84 15.20 7.27
N SER A 17 -14.06 15.62 6.03
CA SER A 17 -14.15 17.02 5.64
C SER A 17 -15.45 17.23 4.85
N ASN A 18 -16.37 18.02 5.39
CA ASN A 18 -17.70 18.26 4.80
C ASN A 18 -18.48 16.96 4.49
N GLY A 19 -18.40 15.97 5.38
CA GLY A 19 -19.06 14.66 5.20
C GLY A 19 -18.37 13.73 4.20
N ILE A 20 -17.23 14.13 3.63
CA ILE A 20 -16.44 13.32 2.71
C ILE A 20 -15.23 12.77 3.46
N LEU A 21 -15.04 11.45 3.40
CA LEU A 21 -13.85 10.81 3.93
C LEU A 21 -12.64 11.17 3.07
N ILE A 22 -11.60 11.68 3.72
CA ILE A 22 -10.33 12.05 3.09
C ILE A 22 -9.18 11.27 3.72
N TYR A 23 -8.18 10.96 2.90
CA TYR A 23 -6.86 10.52 3.36
C TYR A 23 -5.89 11.69 3.30
N ASP A 24 -5.40 12.10 4.47
CA ASP A 24 -4.42 13.16 4.59
C ASP A 24 -3.00 12.57 4.70
N SER A 25 -2.09 13.09 3.88
CA SER A 25 -0.73 12.58 3.84
C SER A 25 0.29 13.68 3.56
N PRO A 26 1.36 13.79 4.38
CA PRO A 26 2.48 14.67 4.05
C PRO A 26 3.12 14.31 2.70
N PHE A 27 3.04 13.06 2.27
CA PHE A 27 3.61 12.59 1.00
C PHE A 27 2.97 13.27 -0.21
N PHE A 28 1.64 13.32 -0.27
CA PHE A 28 0.95 13.93 -1.43
C PHE A 28 1.04 15.44 -1.45
N SER A 29 1.33 16.06 -0.31
CA SER A 29 1.55 17.50 -0.21
C SER A 29 2.76 17.98 -1.03
N PHE A 30 3.69 17.09 -1.39
CA PHE A 30 4.78 17.41 -2.31
C PHE A 30 4.30 17.75 -3.72
N ILE A 31 3.19 17.19 -4.20
CA ILE A 31 2.67 17.45 -5.55
C ILE A 31 2.35 18.94 -5.71
N SER A 32 1.69 19.53 -4.71
CA SER A 32 1.34 20.95 -4.73
C SER A 32 2.59 21.84 -4.64
N GLY A 33 3.56 21.48 -3.79
CA GLY A 33 4.84 22.18 -3.68
C GLY A 33 5.63 22.16 -4.99
N LEU A 34 5.76 21.00 -5.64
CA LEU A 34 6.47 20.86 -6.91
C LEU A 34 5.76 21.56 -8.07
N ARG A 35 4.43 21.66 -8.05
CA ARG A 35 3.68 22.50 -9.00
C ARG A 35 4.02 23.99 -8.84
N ARG A 36 4.14 24.49 -7.61
CA ARG A 36 4.55 25.88 -7.36
C ARG A 36 5.98 26.14 -7.84
N VAL A 37 6.91 25.23 -7.57
CA VAL A 37 8.29 25.31 -8.11
C VAL A 37 8.28 25.42 -9.63
N ALA A 38 7.45 24.62 -10.31
CA ALA A 38 7.33 24.66 -11.76
C ALA A 38 6.76 25.99 -12.29
N ILE A 39 5.81 26.60 -11.57
CA ILE A 39 5.15 27.86 -11.97
C ILE A 39 6.03 29.08 -11.69
N ASN A 40 6.71 29.10 -10.54
CA ASN A 40 7.50 30.25 -10.10
C ASN A 40 8.89 30.30 -10.72
N GLU A 41 9.25 29.30 -11.53
CA GLU A 41 10.56 29.14 -12.18
C GLU A 41 11.76 29.26 -11.22
N ASP A 42 11.59 28.86 -9.95
CA ASP A 42 12.65 28.94 -8.94
C ASP A 42 13.83 28.03 -9.32
N GLU A 43 14.87 28.64 -9.87
CA GLU A 43 16.10 27.97 -10.33
C GLU A 43 16.75 27.12 -9.24
N THR A 44 16.63 27.51 -7.97
CA THR A 44 17.23 26.78 -6.86
C THR A 44 16.53 25.46 -6.59
N LEU A 45 15.26 25.32 -6.99
CA LEU A 45 14.42 24.15 -6.76
C LEU A 45 14.13 23.35 -8.03
N LYS A 46 14.56 23.81 -9.21
CA LYS A 46 14.34 23.09 -10.49
C LYS A 46 14.87 21.66 -10.49
N TYR A 47 15.90 21.37 -9.69
CA TYR A 47 16.44 20.00 -9.56
C TYR A 47 15.42 18.99 -8.99
N LEU A 48 14.36 19.45 -8.32
CA LEU A 48 13.29 18.61 -7.79
C LEU A 48 12.19 18.29 -8.81
N LEU A 49 12.10 19.04 -9.91
CA LEU A 49 11.06 18.84 -10.93
C LEU A 49 11.00 17.42 -11.52
N PRO A 50 12.12 16.69 -11.71
CA PRO A 50 12.06 15.30 -12.12
C PRO A 50 11.29 14.37 -11.15
N ALA A 51 11.19 14.73 -9.85
CA ALA A 51 10.42 13.96 -8.89
C ALA A 51 8.90 14.16 -9.04
N ARG A 52 8.45 15.27 -9.66
CA ARG A 52 7.03 15.63 -9.81
C ARG A 52 6.22 14.53 -10.49
N ASP A 53 6.76 13.99 -11.58
CA ASP A 53 6.07 12.98 -12.37
C ASP A 53 6.01 11.64 -11.61
N SER A 54 7.00 11.35 -10.78
CA SER A 54 6.99 10.19 -9.87
C SER A 54 5.96 10.35 -8.76
N PHE A 55 5.86 11.52 -8.11
CA PHE A 55 4.79 11.80 -7.14
C PHE A 55 3.39 11.70 -7.75
N SER A 56 3.21 12.29 -8.94
CA SER A 56 1.93 12.25 -9.67
C SER A 56 1.56 10.82 -10.06
N SER A 57 2.56 10.03 -10.46
CA SER A 57 2.38 8.61 -10.75
C SER A 57 1.96 7.84 -9.49
N ILE A 58 2.60 8.06 -8.34
CA ILE A 58 2.20 7.43 -7.07
C ILE A 58 0.77 7.81 -6.68
N PHE A 59 0.39 9.08 -6.84
CA PHE A 59 -0.98 9.54 -6.60
C PHE A 59 -1.99 8.77 -7.47
N ASN A 60 -1.73 8.66 -8.78
CA ASN A 60 -2.59 7.91 -9.69
C ASN A 60 -2.64 6.41 -9.35
N LYS A 61 -1.50 5.81 -8.99
CA LYS A 61 -1.42 4.40 -8.56
C LYS A 61 -2.21 4.17 -7.27
N PHE A 62 -2.11 5.08 -6.30
CA PHE A 62 -2.89 5.01 -5.07
C PHE A 62 -4.38 5.14 -5.37
N TRP A 63 -4.78 6.10 -6.22
CA TRP A 63 -6.16 6.26 -6.68
C TRP A 63 -6.70 4.98 -7.34
N ASN A 64 -5.93 4.35 -8.23
CA ASN A 64 -6.30 3.07 -8.85
C ASN A 64 -6.54 1.98 -7.82
N ILE A 65 -5.73 1.91 -6.76
CA ILE A 65 -5.97 0.95 -5.67
C ILE A 65 -7.31 1.23 -4.98
N THR A 66 -7.68 2.49 -4.75
CA THR A 66 -9.00 2.79 -4.17
C THR A 66 -10.15 2.35 -5.09
N ILE A 67 -10.00 2.47 -6.42
CA ILE A 67 -10.98 1.95 -7.38
C ILE A 67 -11.06 0.42 -7.30
N ILE A 68 -9.92 -0.25 -7.20
CA ILE A 68 -9.85 -1.72 -7.05
C ILE A 68 -10.60 -2.16 -5.79
N VAL A 69 -10.37 -1.49 -4.65
CA VAL A 69 -11.06 -1.78 -3.38
C VAL A 69 -12.58 -1.67 -3.54
N ASP A 70 -13.05 -0.57 -4.13
CA ASP A 70 -14.48 -0.35 -4.38
C ASP A 70 -15.07 -1.43 -5.29
N ARG A 71 -14.38 -1.76 -6.38
CA ARG A 71 -14.80 -2.81 -7.33
C ARG A 71 -14.86 -4.19 -6.69
N LEU A 72 -13.91 -4.53 -5.81
CA LEU A 72 -13.92 -5.78 -5.04
C LEU A 72 -15.17 -5.86 -4.16
N ALA A 73 -15.46 -4.81 -3.38
CA ALA A 73 -16.64 -4.75 -2.52
C ALA A 73 -17.96 -4.80 -3.32
N TRP A 74 -18.04 -4.05 -4.41
CA TRP A 74 -19.19 -4.04 -5.30
C TRP A 74 -19.44 -5.42 -5.93
N THR A 75 -18.39 -6.06 -6.47
CA THR A 75 -18.49 -7.38 -7.09
C THR A 75 -18.90 -8.45 -6.07
N LYS A 76 -18.36 -8.39 -4.85
CA LYS A 76 -18.79 -9.23 -3.72
C LYS A 76 -20.28 -9.06 -3.44
N ASN A 77 -20.77 -7.84 -3.34
CA ASN A 77 -22.18 -7.57 -3.06
C ASN A 77 -23.10 -8.08 -4.18
N LEU A 78 -22.70 -7.99 -5.44
CA LEU A 78 -23.45 -8.58 -6.55
C LEU A 78 -23.48 -10.11 -6.46
N ALA A 79 -22.34 -10.74 -6.13
CA ALA A 79 -22.23 -12.19 -6.01
C ALA A 79 -23.10 -12.73 -4.87
N LEU A 80 -23.07 -12.08 -3.70
CA LEU A 80 -23.91 -12.43 -2.55
C LEU A 80 -25.42 -12.33 -2.85
N ARG A 81 -25.81 -11.44 -3.77
CA ARG A 81 -27.20 -11.27 -4.22
C ARG A 81 -27.58 -12.19 -5.38
N GLY A 82 -26.66 -13.03 -5.87
CA GLY A 82 -26.87 -13.87 -7.04
C GLY A 82 -27.04 -13.10 -8.35
N LEU A 83 -26.59 -11.84 -8.41
CA LEU A 83 -26.72 -10.97 -9.59
C LEU A 83 -25.57 -11.15 -10.59
N ILE A 84 -24.54 -11.89 -10.22
CA ILE A 84 -23.42 -12.25 -11.07
C ILE A 84 -23.12 -13.75 -10.90
N GLU A 85 -22.85 -14.41 -12.02
CA GLU A 85 -22.40 -15.79 -12.02
C GLU A 85 -21.09 -15.94 -11.25
N GLU A 86 -21.00 -17.00 -10.48
CA GLU A 86 -19.89 -17.33 -9.59
C GLU A 86 -18.53 -17.34 -10.31
N LEU A 87 -18.44 -18.05 -11.44
CA LEU A 87 -17.23 -18.10 -12.27
C LEU A 87 -16.81 -16.71 -12.78
N ARG A 88 -17.78 -15.86 -13.09
CA ARG A 88 -17.53 -14.48 -13.55
C ARG A 88 -17.02 -13.61 -12.41
N SER A 89 -17.62 -13.71 -11.22
CA SER A 89 -17.15 -13.00 -10.03
C SER A 89 -15.72 -13.41 -9.65
N SER A 90 -15.43 -14.72 -9.72
CA SER A 90 -14.10 -15.28 -9.48
C SER A 90 -13.04 -14.70 -10.42
N ALA A 91 -13.36 -14.59 -11.72
CA ALA A 91 -12.48 -13.99 -12.71
C ALA A 91 -12.19 -12.51 -12.42
N TYR A 92 -13.20 -11.72 -12.04
CA TYR A 92 -13.02 -10.31 -11.68
C TYR A 92 -12.15 -10.14 -10.43
N PHE A 93 -12.41 -10.91 -9.37
CA PHE A 93 -11.58 -10.88 -8.17
C PHE A 93 -10.12 -11.19 -8.47
N ARG A 94 -9.85 -12.20 -9.30
CA ARG A 94 -8.47 -12.56 -9.69
C ARG A 94 -7.74 -11.42 -10.39
N ILE A 95 -8.40 -10.75 -11.33
CA ILE A 95 -7.81 -9.61 -12.05
C ILE A 95 -7.51 -8.48 -11.06
N ASP A 96 -8.47 -8.14 -10.21
CA ASP A 96 -8.36 -7.03 -9.26
C ASP A 96 -7.28 -7.27 -8.21
N ILE A 97 -7.17 -8.50 -7.68
CA ILE A 97 -6.09 -8.89 -6.75
C ILE A 97 -4.73 -8.81 -7.45
N THR A 98 -4.63 -9.26 -8.70
CA THR A 98 -3.36 -9.18 -9.47
C THR A 98 -2.97 -7.73 -9.74
N HIS A 99 -3.95 -6.89 -10.07
CA HIS A 99 -3.73 -5.47 -10.32
C HIS A 99 -3.32 -4.75 -9.04
N PHE A 100 -3.95 -5.02 -7.90
CA PHE A 100 -3.57 -4.48 -6.59
C PHE A 100 -2.07 -4.64 -6.31
N HIS A 101 -1.53 -5.85 -6.46
CA HIS A 101 -0.11 -6.12 -6.25
C HIS A 101 0.80 -5.35 -7.23
N THR A 102 0.35 -5.19 -8.47
CA THR A 102 1.08 -4.45 -9.50
C THR A 102 1.17 -2.97 -9.16
N GLU A 103 0.08 -2.35 -8.71
CA GLU A 103 0.08 -0.94 -8.33
C GLU A 103 0.98 -0.67 -7.11
N ILE A 104 0.93 -1.50 -6.06
CA ILE A 104 1.83 -1.37 -4.89
C ILE A 104 3.29 -1.46 -5.32
N ARG A 105 3.63 -2.44 -6.17
CA ARG A 105 4.99 -2.63 -6.66
C ARG A 105 5.49 -1.41 -7.42
N SER A 106 4.64 -0.85 -8.29
CA SER A 106 4.96 0.36 -9.06
C SER A 106 5.15 1.58 -8.16
N ILE A 107 4.31 1.77 -7.13
CA ILE A 107 4.46 2.88 -6.17
C ILE A 107 5.87 2.88 -5.57
N LEU A 108 6.35 1.71 -5.13
CA LEU A 108 7.67 1.60 -4.52
C LEU A 108 8.80 1.89 -5.51
N ASP A 109 8.66 1.56 -6.80
CA ASP A 109 9.65 1.95 -7.82
C ASP A 109 9.69 3.47 -8.05
N TYR A 110 8.55 4.14 -8.07
CA TYR A 110 8.51 5.60 -8.16
C TYR A 110 9.11 6.28 -6.92
N ILE A 111 8.98 5.68 -5.73
CA ILE A 111 9.64 6.18 -4.51
C ILE A 111 11.16 6.17 -4.69
N VAL A 112 11.73 5.17 -5.35
CA VAL A 112 13.17 5.14 -5.63
C VAL A 112 13.59 6.32 -6.50
N ASN A 113 12.81 6.66 -7.52
CA ASN A 113 13.09 7.82 -8.37
C ASN A 113 13.04 9.12 -7.54
N ILE A 114 12.07 9.27 -6.64
CA ILE A 114 11.98 10.42 -5.73
C ILE A 114 13.23 10.52 -4.85
N ILE A 115 13.64 9.42 -4.20
CA ILE A 115 14.86 9.37 -3.39
C ILE A 115 16.08 9.76 -4.24
N GLY A 116 16.20 9.21 -5.46
CA GLY A 116 17.27 9.55 -6.38
C GLY A 116 17.37 11.05 -6.64
N VAL A 117 16.23 11.72 -6.82
CA VAL A 117 16.18 13.17 -7.06
C VAL A 117 16.56 13.96 -5.80
N PHE A 118 15.93 13.67 -4.66
CA PHE A 118 16.14 14.43 -3.41
C PHE A 118 17.58 14.32 -2.89
N PHE A 119 18.25 13.19 -3.10
CA PHE A 119 19.63 12.96 -2.67
C PHE A 119 20.67 13.16 -3.79
N LYS A 120 20.26 13.69 -4.94
CA LYS A 120 21.13 13.93 -6.12
C LYS A 120 21.88 12.66 -6.55
N GLN A 121 21.21 11.51 -6.45
CA GLN A 121 21.69 10.18 -6.83
C GLN A 121 20.99 9.64 -8.09
N THR A 122 20.31 10.49 -8.86
CA THR A 122 19.67 10.10 -10.13
C THR A 122 20.66 9.38 -11.04
N GLY A 123 20.29 8.19 -11.52
CA GLY A 123 21.15 7.31 -12.33
C GLY A 123 22.19 6.51 -11.54
N GLN A 124 22.48 6.85 -10.28
CA GLN A 124 23.38 6.09 -9.40
C GLN A 124 22.63 5.06 -8.54
N ILE A 125 21.40 5.39 -8.14
CA ILE A 125 20.48 4.47 -7.48
C ILE A 125 19.73 3.66 -8.56
N PRO A 126 19.56 2.34 -8.40
CA PRO A 126 18.79 1.54 -9.35
C PRO A 126 17.32 1.99 -9.39
N SER A 127 16.69 1.98 -10.56
CA SER A 127 15.26 2.35 -10.72
C SER A 127 14.26 1.38 -10.07
N SER A 128 14.72 0.23 -9.56
CA SER A 128 13.88 -0.78 -8.93
C SER A 128 14.07 -0.77 -7.41
N PHE A 129 12.97 -0.70 -6.67
CA PHE A 129 12.98 -0.76 -5.20
C PHE A 129 13.64 -2.03 -4.68
N ASN A 130 13.38 -3.18 -5.32
CA ASN A 130 14.05 -4.44 -4.96
C ASN A 130 15.57 -4.35 -5.13
N LYS A 131 16.05 -3.80 -6.25
CA LYS A 131 17.49 -3.63 -6.48
C LYS A 131 18.11 -2.64 -5.50
N LEU A 132 17.38 -1.58 -5.11
CA LEU A 132 17.83 -0.65 -4.08
C LEU A 132 17.95 -1.35 -2.74
N LYS A 133 16.90 -2.05 -2.29
CA LYS A 133 16.88 -2.78 -1.02
C LYS A 133 18.02 -3.80 -0.91
N GLN A 134 18.26 -4.60 -1.97
CA GLN A 134 19.38 -5.56 -2.02
C GLN A 134 20.77 -4.91 -1.92
N ARG A 135 20.88 -3.62 -2.26
CA ARG A 135 22.14 -2.88 -2.30
C ARG A 135 22.16 -1.74 -1.28
N ILE A 136 21.22 -1.70 -0.34
CA ILE A 136 20.98 -0.52 0.52
C ILE A 136 22.24 -0.11 1.29
N LYS A 137 23.00 -1.10 1.79
CA LYS A 137 24.30 -0.90 2.47
C LYS A 137 25.31 -0.07 1.66
N LYS A 138 25.28 -0.10 0.33
CA LYS A 138 26.16 0.72 -0.53
C LYS A 138 25.82 2.22 -0.47
N TYR A 139 24.63 2.56 0.03
CA TYR A 139 24.08 3.90 0.08
C TYR A 139 23.93 4.43 1.52
N GLU A 140 24.41 3.69 2.54
CA GLU A 140 24.37 4.09 3.96
C GLU A 140 24.91 5.51 4.19
N LYS A 141 26.03 5.86 3.55
CA LYS A 141 26.64 7.19 3.64
C LYS A 141 26.15 8.19 2.60
N LYS A 142 25.31 7.75 1.66
CA LYS A 142 24.81 8.57 0.53
C LYS A 142 23.38 9.05 0.72
N LEU A 143 22.62 8.37 1.57
CA LEU A 143 21.24 8.70 1.93
C LEU A 143 21.21 9.34 3.32
N ASN A 144 20.12 10.04 3.62
CA ASN A 144 19.80 10.39 4.99
C ASN A 144 19.56 9.10 5.81
N ALA A 145 20.00 9.08 7.08
CA ALA A 145 19.92 7.92 7.96
C ALA A 145 18.47 7.40 8.13
N GLU A 146 17.49 8.29 8.28
CA GLU A 146 16.08 7.89 8.42
C GLU A 146 15.57 7.24 7.13
N ILE A 147 15.90 7.78 5.95
CA ILE A 147 15.52 7.17 4.66
C ILE A 147 16.17 5.79 4.50
N TYR A 148 17.45 5.66 4.87
CA TYR A 148 18.15 4.38 4.86
C TYR A 148 17.44 3.34 5.75
N GLU A 149 17.14 3.71 6.99
CA GLU A 149 16.44 2.84 7.97
C GLU A 149 15.03 2.47 7.51
N LEU A 150 14.28 3.41 6.91
CA LEU A 150 12.94 3.15 6.36
C LEU A 150 12.99 2.11 5.23
N ILE A 151 13.97 2.20 4.32
CA ILE A 151 14.12 1.25 3.21
C ILE A 151 14.63 -0.11 3.72
N GLU A 152 15.53 -0.12 4.69
CA GLU A 152 16.05 -1.37 5.24
C GLU A 152 14.98 -2.14 6.02
N SER A 153 14.14 -1.45 6.79
CA SER A 153 13.12 -2.04 7.67
C SER A 153 11.87 -2.58 6.98
N ILE A 154 11.67 -2.30 5.68
CA ILE A 154 10.45 -2.64 4.93
C ILE A 154 10.34 -4.12 4.53
N SER A 155 10.30 -5.03 5.50
CA SER A 155 10.23 -6.48 5.27
C SER A 155 9.01 -6.94 4.46
N TRP A 156 7.86 -6.28 4.61
CA TRP A 156 6.61 -6.62 3.92
C TRP A 156 6.68 -6.46 2.39
N PHE A 157 7.62 -5.67 1.87
CA PHE A 157 7.83 -5.53 0.44
C PHE A 157 8.21 -6.86 -0.23
N ASP A 158 9.08 -7.64 0.42
CA ASP A 158 9.57 -8.90 -0.16
C ASP A 158 8.43 -9.92 -0.26
N GLU A 159 7.50 -9.89 0.69
CA GLU A 159 6.28 -10.70 0.70
C GLU A 159 5.37 -10.32 -0.48
N ILE A 160 5.01 -9.04 -0.62
CA ILE A 160 4.22 -8.54 -1.76
C ILE A 160 4.86 -8.90 -3.11
N ARG A 161 6.17 -8.70 -3.22
CA ARG A 161 6.91 -9.01 -4.45
C ARG A 161 6.82 -10.50 -4.76
N THR A 162 7.07 -11.36 -3.77
CA THR A 162 7.03 -12.81 -3.94
C THR A 162 5.63 -13.29 -4.34
N ILE A 163 4.58 -12.75 -3.71
CA ILE A 163 3.19 -13.05 -4.04
C ILE A 163 2.87 -12.61 -5.47
N ARG A 164 3.23 -11.37 -5.84
CA ARG A 164 3.04 -10.82 -7.19
C ARG A 164 3.73 -11.67 -8.25
N ASP A 165 4.99 -12.02 -8.01
CA ASP A 165 5.79 -12.79 -8.96
C ASP A 165 5.17 -14.17 -9.15
N SER A 166 4.66 -14.80 -8.08
CA SER A 166 3.93 -16.06 -8.20
C SER A 166 2.61 -15.92 -8.95
N LEU A 167 1.82 -14.87 -8.69
CA LEU A 167 0.54 -14.62 -9.38
C LEU A 167 0.73 -14.39 -10.89
N ILE A 168 1.81 -13.71 -11.29
CA ILE A 168 2.02 -13.28 -12.68
C ILE A 168 2.89 -14.25 -13.47
N HIS A 169 3.91 -14.84 -12.85
CA HIS A 169 4.92 -15.65 -13.54
C HIS A 169 4.82 -17.15 -13.22
N ASN A 170 4.44 -17.53 -11.99
CA ASN A 170 4.55 -18.92 -11.52
C ASN A 170 3.19 -19.60 -11.35
N HIS A 171 2.21 -19.21 -12.17
CA HIS A 171 0.85 -19.80 -12.19
C HIS A 171 0.10 -19.78 -10.85
N GLY A 172 0.40 -18.82 -9.96
CA GLY A 172 -0.35 -18.62 -8.72
C GLY A 172 -1.86 -18.54 -9.00
N LYS A 173 -2.63 -19.38 -8.31
CA LYS A 173 -4.09 -19.47 -8.50
C LYS A 173 -4.80 -18.80 -7.33
N THR A 174 -5.43 -17.67 -7.59
CA THR A 174 -6.44 -17.11 -6.69
C THR A 174 -7.62 -18.06 -6.64
N PHE A 175 -7.81 -18.77 -5.53
CA PHE A 175 -9.02 -19.53 -5.27
C PHE A 175 -10.02 -18.66 -4.52
N THR A 176 -11.08 -18.24 -5.21
CA THR A 176 -12.28 -17.69 -4.58
C THR A 176 -13.29 -18.82 -4.46
N PRO A 177 -13.83 -19.11 -3.25
CA PRO A 177 -14.99 -19.98 -3.14
C PRO A 177 -16.06 -19.39 -4.09
N LEU A 178 -16.57 -20.14 -5.07
CA LEU A 178 -17.31 -21.34 -4.79
C LEU A 178 -18.74 -20.88 -4.40
N LYS A 179 -19.22 -21.43 -3.29
CA LYS A 179 -20.40 -20.92 -2.59
C LYS A 179 -20.21 -19.50 -2.07
N ALA A 180 -21.31 -18.74 -2.03
CA ALA A 180 -21.41 -17.42 -1.41
C ALA A 180 -20.91 -17.45 0.04
N THR A 181 -19.63 -17.15 0.23
CA THR A 181 -19.06 -16.84 1.53
C THR A 181 -19.16 -15.33 1.76
N PRO A 182 -19.33 -14.86 3.01
CA PRO A 182 -19.32 -13.43 3.31
C PRO A 182 -17.93 -12.80 3.11
N TYR A 183 -16.94 -13.55 2.62
CA TYR A 183 -15.57 -13.11 2.37
C TYR A 183 -15.18 -13.40 0.93
N ILE A 184 -14.28 -12.57 0.40
CA ILE A 184 -13.54 -12.89 -0.82
C ILE A 184 -12.31 -13.70 -0.39
N GLY A 185 -12.36 -15.02 -0.53
CA GLY A 185 -11.22 -15.88 -0.25
C GLY A 185 -10.17 -15.79 -1.34
N PHE A 186 -8.88 -15.84 -0.99
CA PHE A 186 -7.82 -16.13 -1.93
C PHE A 186 -6.70 -16.95 -1.29
N GLN A 187 -5.97 -17.67 -2.13
CA GLN A 187 -4.77 -18.40 -1.77
C GLN A 187 -3.72 -18.11 -2.85
N VAL A 188 -2.45 -18.09 -2.48
CA VAL A 188 -1.35 -17.99 -3.44
C VAL A 188 -0.32 -19.03 -3.07
N ASN A 189 -0.18 -20.05 -3.91
CA ASN A 189 0.82 -21.09 -3.71
C ASN A 189 2.03 -20.82 -4.62
N ASP A 190 3.23 -21.15 -4.14
CA ASP A 190 4.41 -21.25 -5.00
C ASP A 190 4.41 -22.56 -5.81
N GLU A 191 5.44 -22.74 -6.63
CA GLU A 191 5.63 -23.94 -7.46
C GLU A 191 5.73 -25.23 -6.64
N THR A 192 6.07 -25.13 -5.35
CA THR A 192 6.15 -26.28 -4.42
C THR A 192 4.81 -26.56 -3.73
N GLY A 193 3.78 -25.76 -4.00
CA GLY A 193 2.47 -25.87 -3.36
C GLY A 193 2.39 -25.22 -1.99
N ARG A 194 3.44 -24.54 -1.53
CA ARG A 194 3.45 -23.83 -0.24
C ARG A 194 2.67 -22.53 -0.35
N ASN A 195 1.77 -22.29 0.61
CA ASN A 195 1.04 -21.03 0.71
C ASN A 195 1.99 -19.88 1.05
N LEU A 196 2.01 -18.88 0.18
CA LEU A 196 2.84 -17.68 0.29
C LEU A 196 2.23 -16.63 1.21
N VAL A 197 0.91 -16.69 1.45
CA VAL A 197 0.21 -15.78 2.37
C VAL A 197 -0.06 -16.53 3.68
N ASN A 198 0.96 -16.58 4.53
CA ASN A 198 0.91 -17.30 5.81
C ASN A 198 0.89 -16.31 6.97
N LYS A 199 -0.29 -15.77 7.28
CA LYS A 199 -0.53 -14.95 8.47
C LYS A 199 -1.87 -15.35 9.07
N ASN A 200 -1.84 -16.01 10.23
CA ASN A 200 -3.02 -16.56 10.90
C ASN A 200 -4.16 -15.54 11.04
N PHE A 201 -3.85 -14.27 11.31
CA PHE A 201 -4.87 -13.22 11.49
C PHE A 201 -5.57 -12.78 10.19
N LEU A 202 -5.05 -13.17 9.03
CA LEU A 202 -5.68 -12.92 7.73
C LEU A 202 -6.49 -14.12 7.23
N GLU A 203 -6.32 -15.30 7.84
CA GLU A 203 -6.94 -16.54 7.40
C GLU A 203 -8.43 -16.61 7.74
N ILE A 204 -9.19 -17.26 6.88
CA ILE A 204 -10.61 -17.61 7.06
C ILE A 204 -10.83 -19.14 7.08
N GLY A 205 -9.74 -19.93 7.10
CA GLY A 205 -9.73 -21.39 7.22
C GLY A 205 -9.04 -22.10 6.04
N ASN A 206 -8.51 -23.31 6.28
CA ASN A 206 -7.88 -24.17 5.27
C ASN A 206 -6.81 -23.47 4.40
N ASN A 207 -5.98 -22.61 4.98
CA ASN A 207 -4.97 -21.80 4.26
C ASN A 207 -5.57 -20.81 3.23
N ILE A 208 -6.85 -20.46 3.37
CA ILE A 208 -7.51 -19.42 2.58
C ILE A 208 -7.46 -18.13 3.36
N VAL A 209 -7.10 -17.04 2.69
CA VAL A 209 -6.98 -15.70 3.25
C VAL A 209 -8.16 -14.83 2.80
N SER A 210 -8.67 -13.97 3.69
CA SER A 210 -9.62 -12.93 3.29
C SER A 210 -8.88 -11.82 2.55
N VAL A 211 -9.32 -11.53 1.32
CA VAL A 211 -8.83 -10.39 0.53
C VAL A 211 -9.08 -9.08 1.27
N GLU A 212 -10.22 -8.93 1.96
CA GLU A 212 -10.51 -7.70 2.70
C GLU A 212 -9.47 -7.42 3.78
N LYS A 213 -9.20 -8.42 4.63
CA LYS A 213 -8.19 -8.35 5.69
C LYS A 213 -6.79 -8.12 5.10
N TYR A 214 -6.48 -8.83 4.03
CA TYR A 214 -5.18 -8.71 3.36
C TYR A 214 -4.96 -7.31 2.80
N VAL A 215 -5.93 -6.79 2.04
CA VAL A 215 -5.86 -5.45 1.45
C VAL A 215 -5.80 -4.39 2.55
N ALA A 216 -6.62 -4.50 3.60
CA ALA A 216 -6.57 -3.60 4.74
C ALA A 216 -5.18 -3.53 5.38
N TYR A 217 -4.59 -4.69 5.68
CA TYR A 217 -3.28 -4.76 6.31
C TYR A 217 -2.17 -4.18 5.42
N TYR A 218 -2.12 -4.57 4.14
CA TYR A 218 -1.07 -4.11 3.23
C TYR A 218 -1.21 -2.65 2.82
N MET A 219 -2.44 -2.15 2.73
CA MET A 219 -2.67 -0.72 2.55
C MET A 219 -2.28 0.08 3.78
N ALA A 220 -2.50 -0.43 5.00
CA ALA A 220 -2.05 0.23 6.21
C ALA A 220 -0.51 0.32 6.26
N LEU A 221 0.19 -0.75 5.88
CA LEU A 221 1.66 -0.74 5.73
C LEU A 221 2.12 0.28 4.68
N LEU A 222 1.47 0.34 3.51
CA LEU A 222 1.81 1.29 2.46
C LEU A 222 1.56 2.74 2.88
N ILE A 223 0.40 3.03 3.50
CA ILE A 223 0.05 4.37 4.00
C ILE A 223 1.08 4.85 5.01
N ASN A 224 1.41 4.00 5.99
CA ASN A 224 2.43 4.33 6.99
C ASN A 224 3.79 4.59 6.34
N PHE A 225 4.21 3.74 5.40
CA PHE A 225 5.48 3.91 4.69
C PHE A 225 5.52 5.21 3.88
N LEU A 226 4.47 5.52 3.12
CA LEU A 226 4.37 6.78 2.36
C LEU A 226 4.44 7.99 3.28
N ASN A 227 3.74 7.95 4.42
CA ASN A 227 3.76 9.03 5.39
C ASN A 227 5.10 9.21 6.06
N ASP A 228 5.79 8.12 6.40
CA ASP A 228 7.12 8.19 7.00
C ASP A 228 8.14 8.75 5.99
N ILE A 229 8.11 8.30 4.73
CA ILE A 229 8.92 8.88 3.65
C ILE A 229 8.58 10.36 3.45
N GLY A 230 7.29 10.71 3.38
CA GLY A 230 6.84 12.09 3.20
C GLY A 230 7.36 12.99 4.32
N SER A 231 7.17 12.59 5.57
CA SER A 231 7.64 13.33 6.75
C SER A 231 9.16 13.49 6.75
N THR A 232 9.93 12.43 6.47
CA THR A 232 11.39 12.52 6.40
C THR A 232 11.85 13.46 5.28
N LEU A 233 11.22 13.43 4.10
CA LEU A 233 11.54 14.37 3.02
C LEU A 233 11.20 15.82 3.39
N LEU A 234 10.14 16.07 4.15
CA LEU A 234 9.81 17.42 4.66
C LEU A 234 10.85 17.91 5.67
N ASN A 235 11.35 17.00 6.51
CA ASN A 235 12.36 17.30 7.53
C ASN A 235 13.73 17.64 6.94
N LEU A 236 13.99 17.36 5.65
CA LEU A 236 15.20 17.79 4.96
C LEU A 236 15.33 19.32 4.84
N ARG A 237 14.29 20.09 5.22
CA ARG A 237 14.28 21.57 5.24
C ARG A 237 14.82 22.18 3.95
N ILE A 238 14.19 21.85 2.84
CA ILE A 238 14.53 22.44 1.56
C ILE A 238 14.06 23.91 1.59
N ASP A 239 15.01 24.84 1.66
CA ASP A 239 14.72 26.27 1.70
C ASP A 239 13.83 26.69 0.53
N GLY A 240 12.79 27.50 0.82
CA GLY A 240 11.80 27.95 -0.17
C GLY A 240 10.75 26.91 -0.58
N PHE A 241 10.91 25.64 -0.20
CA PHE A 241 9.92 24.60 -0.52
C PHE A 241 8.80 24.55 0.54
N MET A 242 7.62 25.04 0.18
CA MET A 242 6.42 24.98 1.04
C MET A 242 5.35 24.08 0.40
N PRO A 243 5.27 22.80 0.77
CA PRO A 243 4.21 21.93 0.32
C PRO A 243 2.89 22.36 0.93
N GLN A 244 1.83 22.37 0.12
CA GLN A 244 0.49 22.59 0.63
C GLN A 244 -0.19 21.26 0.90
N ARG A 245 -0.89 21.18 2.03
CA ARG A 245 -1.67 20.01 2.43
C ARG A 245 -2.53 19.56 1.25
N MET A 246 -2.32 18.33 0.81
CA MET A 246 -3.11 17.68 -0.22
C MET A 246 -3.74 16.43 0.38
N TYR A 247 -5.02 16.25 0.09
CA TYR A 247 -5.77 15.08 0.50
C TYR A 247 -6.21 14.26 -0.71
N ILE A 248 -6.39 12.96 -0.49
CA ILE A 248 -7.00 12.05 -1.46
C ILE A 248 -8.45 11.84 -1.05
N GLN A 249 -9.35 11.96 -2.03
CA GLN A 249 -10.71 11.47 -1.98
C GLN A 249 -10.79 10.23 -2.88
N GLY A 250 -11.77 9.35 -2.71
CA GLY A 250 -11.90 8.19 -3.59
C GLY A 250 -13.04 7.29 -3.18
N GLY A 251 -13.77 6.74 -4.15
CA GLY A 251 -14.96 5.92 -3.90
C GLY A 251 -14.68 4.71 -3.00
N GLY A 252 -13.49 4.12 -3.09
CA GLY A 252 -13.11 2.99 -2.24
C GLY A 252 -12.40 3.36 -0.93
N LEU A 253 -12.19 4.64 -0.60
CA LEU A 253 -11.64 5.01 0.70
C LEU A 253 -12.55 4.62 1.88
N PRO A 254 -13.90 4.84 1.81
CA PRO A 254 -14.80 4.37 2.86
C PRO A 254 -14.73 2.87 3.08
N VAL A 255 -14.75 2.09 1.99
CA VAL A 255 -14.63 0.63 2.02
C VAL A 255 -13.28 0.20 2.60
N LEU A 256 -12.19 0.84 2.19
CA LEU A 256 -10.86 0.54 2.73
C LEU A 256 -10.79 0.81 4.23
N LYS A 257 -11.33 1.94 4.68
CA LYS A 257 -11.36 2.31 6.10
C LYS A 257 -12.19 1.30 6.91
N GLU A 258 -13.37 0.93 6.41
CA GLU A 258 -14.21 -0.10 7.02
C GLU A 258 -13.44 -1.42 7.21
N TRP A 259 -12.79 -1.92 6.16
CA TRP A 259 -11.99 -3.15 6.25
C TRP A 259 -10.82 -3.04 7.23
N MET A 260 -10.19 -1.86 7.35
CA MET A 260 -9.15 -1.61 8.35
C MET A 260 -9.69 -1.58 9.78
N ASP A 261 -10.85 -0.94 10.00
CA ASP A 261 -11.51 -0.87 11.30
C ASP A 261 -11.95 -2.26 11.78
N ASP A 262 -12.56 -3.05 10.89
CA ASP A 262 -12.99 -4.43 11.16
C ASP A 262 -11.80 -5.30 11.58
N LEU A 263 -10.75 -5.32 10.75
CA LEU A 263 -9.54 -6.10 11.04
C LEU A 263 -8.89 -5.65 12.36
N ASN A 264 -8.81 -4.35 12.61
CA ASN A 264 -8.21 -3.83 13.85
C ASN A 264 -9.03 -4.23 15.08
N SER A 265 -10.36 -4.22 14.97
CA SER A 265 -11.28 -4.65 16.03
C SER A 265 -11.12 -6.13 16.35
N GLU A 266 -11.05 -6.99 15.33
CA GLU A 266 -10.79 -8.43 15.49
C GLU A 266 -9.45 -8.69 16.19
N LEU A 267 -8.39 -8.01 15.77
CA LEU A 267 -7.06 -8.14 16.36
C LEU A 267 -7.08 -7.75 17.85
N LYS A 268 -7.74 -6.65 18.21
CA LYS A 268 -7.86 -6.19 19.61
C LYS A 268 -8.66 -7.18 20.46
N GLN A 269 -9.73 -7.77 19.93
CA GLN A 269 -10.51 -8.79 20.64
C GLN A 269 -9.70 -10.08 20.88
N SER A 270 -8.92 -10.53 19.88
CA SER A 270 -8.09 -11.74 20.01
C SER A 270 -7.00 -11.62 21.09
N HIS A 271 -6.53 -10.39 21.37
CA HIS A 271 -5.60 -10.15 22.47
C HIS A 271 -6.26 -10.28 23.84
N LEU A 272 -7.55 -9.90 23.98
CA LEU A 272 -8.27 -9.98 25.25
C LEU A 272 -8.60 -11.43 25.64
N THR A 273 -8.91 -12.29 24.66
CA THR A 273 -9.26 -13.69 24.91
C THR A 273 -8.04 -14.55 25.30
N ASN A 274 -6.84 -14.21 24.82
CA ASN A 274 -5.61 -14.93 25.18
C ASN A 274 -5.12 -14.66 26.62
N HIS A 275 -5.66 -13.64 27.29
CA HIS A 275 -5.31 -13.29 28.68
C HIS A 275 -6.31 -13.79 29.72
N THR A 276 -7.41 -14.44 29.31
CA THR A 276 -8.50 -14.85 30.20
C THR A 276 -8.60 -16.35 30.43
N THR A 277 -7.64 -17.15 29.98
CA THR A 277 -7.52 -18.57 30.35
C THR A 277 -6.61 -18.69 31.58
N PRO A 278 -7.15 -18.87 32.80
CA PRO A 278 -6.33 -19.20 33.95
C PRO A 278 -5.83 -20.64 33.77
N ILE A 279 -4.52 -20.85 33.99
CA ILE A 279 -3.96 -22.20 34.14
C ILE A 279 -4.49 -22.81 35.44
#